data_AF-A0A3L7AR97-F1
#
_entry.id   AF-A0A3L7AR97-F1
#
_cell.length_a   1.000
_cell.length_b   1.000
_cell.length_c   1.000
_cell.angle_alpha   90.00
_cell.angle_beta   90.00
_cell.angle_gamma   90.00
#
_symmetry.space_group_name_H-M   'P 1'
#
loop_
_entity.id
_entity.type
_entity.pdbx_description
1 polymer ?
#
loop_
_entity_poly.entity_id
_entity_poly.type
_entity_poly.pdbx_seq_one_letter_code
_entity_poly.pdbx_strand_id
1 'polypeptide(L)'
;MLLTELADLVSYLPAGSALWQSVGGPLAISDAIRAGQAVAHTIQMVAWSEGGRKGPKPEIAAPPPYAHERREQERVMTRKAEAYRRRQQRE
;
A
#
# COMPACT_ATOMS: atom_id res chain seq x y z
N MET A 1 -9.90 -4.19 -10.23
CA MET A 1 -10.13 -3.77 -11.62
C MET A 1 -9.13 -4.50 -12.47
N LEU A 2 -9.62 -5.38 -13.35
CA LEU A 2 -8.76 -6.12 -14.28
C LEU A 2 -8.32 -5.17 -15.40
N LEU A 3 -7.13 -5.42 -15.99
CA LEU A 3 -6.55 -4.58 -17.05
C LEU A 3 -7.50 -4.39 -18.26
N THR A 4 -8.32 -5.40 -18.54
CA THR A 4 -9.35 -5.39 -19.59
C THR A 4 -10.47 -4.39 -19.33
N GLU A 5 -10.96 -4.30 -18.08
CA GLU A 5 -12.02 -3.35 -17.71
C GLU A 5 -11.54 -1.89 -17.82
N LEU A 6 -10.24 -1.64 -17.58
CA LEU A 6 -9.63 -0.33 -17.76
C LEU A 6 -9.52 0.05 -19.23
N ALA A 7 -9.14 -0.91 -20.08
CA ALA A 7 -9.06 -0.71 -21.52
C ALA A 7 -10.43 -0.33 -22.10
N ASP A 8 -11.50 -1.00 -21.67
CA ASP A 8 -12.86 -0.69 -22.10
C ASP A 8 -13.27 0.72 -21.66
N LEU A 9 -12.99 1.12 -20.42
CA LEU A 9 -13.29 2.47 -19.92
C LEU A 9 -12.52 3.57 -20.63
N VAL A 10 -11.25 3.33 -20.96
CA VAL A 10 -10.41 4.28 -21.69
C VAL A 10 -10.93 4.49 -23.13
N SER A 11 -11.51 3.45 -23.74
CA SER A 11 -12.04 3.52 -25.11
C SER A 11 -13.19 4.53 -25.29
N TYR A 12 -13.91 4.85 -24.21
CA TYR A 12 -15.01 5.81 -24.21
C TYR A 12 -14.57 7.26 -23.99
N LEU A 13 -13.28 7.53 -23.77
CA LEU A 13 -12.80 8.89 -23.52
C LEU A 13 -12.62 9.67 -24.83
N PRO A 14 -12.97 10.98 -24.86
CA PRO A 14 -12.69 11.84 -26.01
C PRO A 14 -11.20 11.89 -26.34
N ALA A 15 -10.88 11.99 -27.63
CA ALA A 15 -9.51 12.16 -28.09
C ALA A 15 -8.84 13.36 -27.41
N GLY A 16 -7.60 13.19 -26.95
CA GLY A 16 -6.86 14.22 -26.20
C GLY A 16 -7.09 14.21 -24.69
N SER A 17 -7.87 13.26 -24.16
CA SER A 17 -8.01 13.09 -22.71
C SER A 17 -6.68 12.70 -22.05
N ALA A 18 -6.29 13.43 -21.01
CA ALA A 18 -5.07 13.15 -20.25
C ALA A 18 -5.33 12.01 -19.23
N LEU A 19 -4.62 10.89 -19.40
CA LEU A 19 -4.67 9.77 -18.48
C LEU A 19 -3.47 9.81 -17.54
N TRP A 20 -3.73 9.59 -16.25
CA TRP A 20 -2.70 9.53 -15.22
C TRP A 20 -2.87 8.21 -14.47
N GLN A 21 -1.82 7.39 -14.46
CA GLN A 21 -1.79 6.18 -13.65
C GLN A 21 -1.11 6.49 -12.33
N SER A 22 -1.85 6.37 -11.22
CA SER A 22 -1.23 6.45 -9.91
C SER A 22 -0.49 5.14 -9.62
N VAL A 23 0.84 5.18 -9.62
CA VAL A 23 1.69 4.03 -9.30
C VAL A 23 1.78 3.89 -7.77
N GLY A 24 0.71 3.40 -7.16
CA GLY A 24 0.64 3.07 -5.73
C GLY A 24 -0.23 1.83 -5.55
N GLY A 25 -0.22 1.23 -4.36
CA GLY A 25 -1.01 0.02 -4.11
C GLY A 25 -0.25 -1.29 -4.38
N PRO A 26 -0.95 -2.43 -4.40
CA PRO A 26 -0.39 -3.76 -4.70
C PRO A 26 0.35 -3.86 -6.05
N LEU A 27 0.01 -2.99 -7.01
CA LEU A 27 0.64 -2.92 -8.33
C LEU A 27 1.99 -2.17 -8.32
N ALA A 28 2.33 -1.50 -7.22
CA ALA A 28 3.65 -0.89 -7.05
C ALA A 28 4.74 -1.95 -6.75
N ILE A 29 4.33 -3.18 -6.45
CA ILE A 29 5.23 -4.32 -6.23
C ILE A 29 5.21 -5.21 -7.48
N SER A 30 6.38 -5.48 -8.04
CA SER A 30 6.53 -6.44 -9.14
C SER A 30 6.12 -7.85 -8.70
N ASP A 31 5.63 -8.65 -9.63
CA ASP A 31 5.20 -10.02 -9.32
C ASP A 31 6.33 -10.87 -8.72
N ALA A 32 7.58 -10.62 -9.13
CA ALA A 32 8.75 -11.27 -8.57
C ALA A 32 8.95 -10.95 -7.07
N ILE A 33 8.79 -9.68 -6.68
CA ILE A 33 8.89 -9.28 -5.26
C ILE A 33 7.73 -9.88 -4.46
N ARG A 34 6.52 -9.89 -5.03
CA ARG A 34 5.34 -10.49 -4.38
C ARG A 34 5.51 -11.99 -4.15
N ALA A 35 6.04 -12.70 -5.14
CA ALA A 35 6.38 -14.12 -5.01
C ALA A 35 7.45 -14.34 -3.94
N GLY A 36 8.51 -13.52 -3.93
CA GLY A 36 9.55 -13.57 -2.90
C GLY A 36 9.01 -13.35 -1.49
N GLN A 37 8.12 -12.38 -1.30
CA GLN A 37 7.46 -12.13 -0.01
C GLN A 37 6.61 -13.31 0.45
N ALA A 38 5.87 -13.96 -0.48
CA ALA A 38 5.08 -15.15 -0.16
C ALA A 38 5.97 -16.32 0.29
N VAL A 39 7.08 -16.57 -0.41
CA VAL A 39 8.05 -17.62 -0.03
C VAL A 39 8.66 -17.33 1.33
N ALA A 40 9.11 -16.10 1.58
CA ALA A 40 9.68 -15.69 2.86
C ALA A 40 8.69 -15.89 4.02
N HIS A 41 7.43 -15.50 3.82
CA HIS A 41 6.38 -15.71 4.82
C HIS A 41 6.13 -17.19 5.09
N THR A 42 6.09 -18.04 4.06
CA THR A 42 5.96 -19.50 4.24
C THR A 42 7.10 -20.08 5.07
N ILE A 43 8.35 -19.66 4.82
CA ILE A 43 9.51 -20.10 5.59
C ILE A 43 9.35 -19.70 7.08
N GLN A 44 8.97 -18.45 7.34
CA GLN A 44 8.75 -17.96 8.71
C GLN A 44 7.62 -18.72 9.41
N MET A 45 6.53 -19.01 8.70
CA MET A 45 5.39 -19.79 9.22
C MET A 45 5.78 -21.22 9.56
N VAL A 46 6.58 -21.88 8.71
CA VAL A 46 7.11 -23.22 8.98
C VAL A 46 8.01 -23.19 10.20
N ALA A 47 8.95 -22.25 10.26
CA ALA A 47 9.84 -22.09 11.42
C ALA A 47 9.06 -21.85 12.72
N TRP A 48 7.99 -21.04 12.67
CA TRP A 48 7.13 -20.80 13.83
C TRP A 48 6.32 -22.05 14.21
N SER A 49 5.75 -22.76 13.23
CA SER A 49 4.97 -23.98 13.48
C SER A 49 5.83 -25.09 14.09
N GLU A 50 6.98 -25.37 13.49
CA GLU A 50 7.91 -26.42 13.93
C GLU A 50 8.67 -26.04 15.20
N GLY A 51 8.89 -24.74 15.43
CA GLY A 51 9.49 -24.19 16.65
C GLY A 51 8.57 -24.19 17.88
N GLY A 52 7.41 -24.86 17.81
CA GLY A 52 6.46 -24.95 18.91
C GLY A 52 5.58 -23.72 19.09
N ARG A 53 5.40 -22.92 18.04
CA ARG A 53 4.48 -21.76 17.99
C ARG A 53 4.74 -20.70 19.06
N LYS A 54 6.01 -20.54 19.44
CA LYS A 54 6.42 -19.52 20.41
C LYS A 54 6.53 -18.15 19.74
N GLY A 55 6.00 -17.13 20.42
CA GLY A 55 6.04 -15.74 19.96
C GLY A 55 4.92 -15.39 18.98
N PRO A 56 4.93 -14.14 18.48
CA PRO A 56 3.90 -13.66 17.57
C PRO A 56 3.91 -14.45 16.27
N LYS A 57 2.72 -14.83 15.80
CA LYS A 57 2.56 -15.50 14.52
C LYS A 57 3.08 -14.57 13.41
N PRO A 58 3.89 -15.07 12.47
CA PRO A 58 4.29 -14.29 11.31
C PRO A 58 3.07 -13.72 10.57
N GLU A 59 3.11 -12.43 10.26
CA GLU A 59 2.07 -11.75 9.50
C GLU A 59 2.52 -11.55 8.07
N ILE A 60 1.56 -11.63 7.14
CA ILE A 60 1.80 -11.30 5.74
C ILE A 60 2.02 -9.79 5.65
N ALA A 61 3.12 -9.36 5.03
CA ALA A 61 3.37 -7.95 4.80
C ALA A 61 2.19 -7.32 4.03
N ALA A 62 1.62 -6.27 4.60
CA ALA A 62 0.55 -5.54 3.94
C ALA A 62 1.05 -4.97 2.61
N PRO A 63 0.23 -4.99 1.55
CA PRO A 63 0.60 -4.35 0.30
C PRO A 63 0.81 -2.84 0.53
N PRO A 64 1.60 -2.17 -0.32
CA PRO A 64 1.78 -0.73 -0.22
C PRO A 64 0.41 -0.06 -0.32
N PRO A 65 0.17 1.02 0.43
CA PRO A 65 -1.07 1.76 0.31
C PRO A 65 -1.21 2.36 -1.09
N TYR A 66 -2.44 2.52 -1.54
CA TYR A 66 -2.68 3.25 -2.78
C TYR A 66 -2.23 4.70 -2.64
N ALA A 67 -1.89 5.34 -3.78
CA ALA A 67 -1.39 6.71 -3.76
C ALA A 67 -2.38 7.71 -3.13
N HIS A 68 -3.68 7.47 -3.28
CA HIS A 68 -4.72 8.31 -2.68
C HIS A 68 -4.83 8.10 -1.16
N GLU A 69 -4.67 6.87 -0.67
CA GLU A 69 -4.64 6.55 0.75
C GLU A 69 -3.42 7.19 1.44
N ARG A 70 -2.26 7.13 0.79
CA ARG A 70 -1.04 7.78 1.28
C ARG A 70 -1.22 9.30 1.41
N ARG A 71 -1.81 9.95 0.41
CA ARG A 71 -2.10 11.39 0.45
C ARG A 71 -3.05 11.77 1.58
N GLU A 72 -4.05 10.94 1.87
CA GLU A 72 -4.97 11.20 2.98
C GLU A 72 -4.27 11.06 4.34
N GLN A 73 -3.43 10.04 4.50
CA GLN A 73 -2.61 9.88 5.71
C GLN A 73 -1.68 11.08 5.91
N GLU A 74 -1.00 11.53 4.86
CA GLU A 74 -0.14 12.71 4.89
C GLU A 74 -0.93 13.95 5.32
N ARG A 75 -2.13 14.18 4.77
CA ARG A 75 -3.01 15.29 5.16
C ARG A 75 -3.39 15.26 6.64
N VAL A 76 -3.77 14.10 7.17
CA VAL A 76 -4.11 13.94 8.59
C VAL A 76 -2.90 14.23 9.47
N MET A 77 -1.72 13.74 9.09
CA MET A 77 -0.48 13.98 9.83
C MET A 77 -0.08 15.46 9.81
N THR A 78 -0.20 16.14 8.67
CA THR A 78 0.05 17.58 8.55
C THR A 78 -0.88 18.37 9.46
N ARG A 79 -2.19 18.06 9.48
CA ARG A 79 -3.16 18.72 10.37
C ARG A 79 -2.80 18.55 11.84
N LYS A 80 -2.39 17.34 12.24
CA LYS A 80 -1.94 17.07 13.62
C LYS A 80 -0.68 17.85 13.96
N ALA A 81 0.29 17.89 13.04
CA ALA A 81 1.53 18.63 13.21
C ALA A 81 1.29 20.14 13.35
N GLU A 82 0.40 20.71 12.53
CA GLU A 82 0.00 22.11 12.64
C GLU A 82 -0.70 22.43 13.97
N ALA A 83 -1.62 21.57 14.40
CA ALA A 83 -2.29 21.73 15.69
C ALA A 83 -1.30 21.67 16.86
N TYR A 84 -0.31 20.77 16.80
CA TYR A 84 0.76 20.68 17.79
C TYR A 84 1.63 21.94 17.82
N ARG A 85 2.07 22.43 16.65
CA ARG A 85 2.86 23.68 16.55
C ARG A 85 2.11 24.88 17.13
N ARG A 86 0.80 25.00 16.89
CA ARG A 86 -0.03 26.07 17.47
C ARG A 86 -0.14 25.99 18.99
N ARG A 87 -0.06 24.79 19.59
CA ARG A 87 -0.04 24.63 21.05
C ARG A 87 1.30 25.06 21.62
N GLN A 88 2.40 24.64 21.01
CA GLN A 88 3.76 25.03 21.42
C GLN A 88 4.03 26.53 21.31
N GLN A 89 3.40 27.24 20.38
CA GLN A 89 3.52 28.70 20.25
C GLN A 89 2.71 29.49 21.28
N ARG A 90 1.86 28.82 22.07
CA ARG A 90 1.01 29.44 23.11
C ARG A 90 1.52 29.22 24.52
N GLU A 91 2.51 28.33 24.69
CA GLU A 91 3.29 28.13 25.92
C GLU A 91 4.51 29.06 25.91
#